data_AF-A0A963WFA6-F1
#
_entry.id   AF-A0A963WFA6-F1
#
_cell.length_a   1.000
_cell.length_b   1.000
_cell.length_c   1.000
_cell.angle_alpha   90.00
_cell.angle_beta   90.00
_cell.angle_gamma   90.00
#
_symmetry.space_group_name_H-M   'P 1'
#
loop_
_entity.id
_entity.type
_entity.pdbx_description
1 polymer ?
#
loop_
_entity_poly.entity_id
_entity_poly.type
_entity_poly.pdbx_seq_one_letter_code
_entity_poly.pdbx_strand_id
1 'polypeptide(L)'
;ASRSQREGALVVGSNLRKDHPLFAQRIRQSARYGAAVAAITSEAMLASADAWAMPLVASMVGEAGEWSRMLADVAAAVAAVKGVAAPVSGQATEEARAVAQALSTGEHKAILLGNAAAHHPQASALLALCQWIGEQSGATVGYLTEAANTVGAQVVNALPGEGGQNAGQMLAGGVKALLLLHCEPGLDTPVKPQGCDMVVTLSPFKANLDISDVLLPVAPFTETSGTFVNAEGRVQSFHAVVRPLGETRPAWKVLRVLGDLLGIVQPAYDNSQEILVEALGGDAVAEIASDRLSNRTAAAMSVVQEAVSVRPVGIYQLDGIVRRAPSLQATTDGRQGAAA
;
A
#
# COMPACT_ATOMS: atom_id res chain seq x y z
N ALA A 1 -25.13 20.24 -13.66
CA ALA A 1 -25.78 19.79 -12.42
C ALA A 1 -25.00 20.36 -11.23
N SER A 2 -25.73 20.84 -10.23
CA SER A 2 -25.30 21.63 -9.06
C SER A 2 -24.06 21.05 -8.33
N ARG A 3 -22.90 21.74 -8.38
CA ARG A 3 -21.66 21.35 -7.68
C ARG A 3 -21.53 22.04 -6.30
N SER A 4 -22.55 21.93 -5.47
CA SER A 4 -22.52 22.42 -4.07
C SER A 4 -22.50 21.30 -3.03
N GLN A 5 -22.20 20.06 -3.44
CA GLN A 5 -22.04 18.94 -2.52
C GLN A 5 -20.59 18.91 -2.04
N ARG A 6 -20.34 19.43 -0.84
CA ARG A 6 -19.03 19.40 -0.19
C ARG A 6 -18.67 17.94 0.12
N GLU A 7 -17.76 17.32 -0.61
CA GLU A 7 -17.25 15.97 -0.29
C GLU A 7 -16.35 16.00 0.97
N GLY A 8 -16.11 14.86 1.60
CA GLY A 8 -15.22 14.74 2.76
C GLY A 8 -14.14 13.67 2.56
N ALA A 9 -12.90 13.94 2.96
CA ALA A 9 -11.83 12.95 2.93
C ALA A 9 -10.95 13.04 4.17
N LEU A 10 -10.68 11.90 4.81
CA LEU A 10 -9.65 11.75 5.83
C LEU A 10 -8.55 10.86 5.27
N VAL A 11 -7.31 11.35 5.25
CA VAL A 11 -6.13 10.57 4.86
C VAL A 11 -5.32 10.23 6.11
N VAL A 12 -4.99 8.95 6.29
CA VAL A 12 -4.31 8.45 7.50
C VAL A 12 -2.97 7.83 7.12
N GLY A 13 -1.87 8.30 7.74
CA GLY A 13 -0.54 7.73 7.59
C GLY A 13 -0.04 7.74 6.14
N SER A 14 0.06 8.91 5.53
CA SER A 14 0.56 9.08 4.15
C SER A 14 1.31 10.40 3.97
N ASN A 15 2.28 10.40 3.07
CA ASN A 15 2.67 11.59 2.33
C ASN A 15 1.95 11.56 0.97
N LEU A 16 0.66 11.89 0.97
CA LEU A 16 -0.26 11.65 -0.16
C LEU A 16 0.30 12.08 -1.53
N ARG A 17 0.97 13.24 -1.56
CA ARG A 17 1.52 13.80 -2.81
C ARG A 17 2.71 13.02 -3.34
N LYS A 18 3.49 12.39 -2.47
CA LYS A 18 4.68 11.60 -2.83
C LYS A 18 4.32 10.12 -3.02
N ASP A 19 3.48 9.57 -2.17
CA ASP A 19 3.06 8.17 -2.22
C ASP A 19 2.11 7.94 -3.41
N HIS A 20 1.13 8.84 -3.61
CA HIS A 20 0.08 8.66 -4.61
C HIS A 20 -0.23 9.96 -5.38
N PRO A 21 0.68 10.45 -6.24
CA PRO A 21 0.55 11.76 -6.89
C PRO A 21 -0.75 11.96 -7.69
N LEU A 22 -1.26 10.91 -8.33
CA LEU A 22 -2.51 10.96 -9.10
C LEU A 22 -3.75 11.03 -8.19
N PHE A 23 -3.76 10.29 -7.08
CA PHE A 23 -4.82 10.41 -6.07
C PHE A 23 -4.76 11.79 -5.40
N ALA A 24 -3.57 12.28 -5.07
CA ALA A 24 -3.37 13.63 -4.55
C ALA A 24 -3.94 14.69 -5.51
N GLN A 25 -3.72 14.54 -6.82
CA GLN A 25 -4.27 15.45 -7.83
C GLN A 25 -5.81 15.41 -7.87
N ARG A 26 -6.42 14.22 -7.82
CA ARG A 26 -7.89 14.06 -7.79
C ARG A 26 -8.49 14.67 -6.54
N ILE A 27 -7.94 14.38 -5.36
CA ILE A 27 -8.40 14.94 -4.08
C ILE A 27 -8.23 16.47 -4.08
N ARG A 28 -7.11 16.98 -4.59
CA ARG A 28 -6.89 18.43 -4.74
C ARG A 28 -7.93 19.07 -5.68
N GLN A 29 -8.33 18.38 -6.73
CA GLN A 29 -9.40 18.87 -7.62
C GLN A 29 -10.74 18.94 -6.89
N SER A 30 -11.11 17.92 -6.10
CA SER A 30 -12.29 17.98 -5.23
C SER A 30 -12.20 19.11 -4.19
N ALA A 31 -11.03 19.31 -3.57
CA ALA A 31 -10.80 20.39 -2.61
C ALA A 31 -11.02 21.78 -3.24
N ARG A 32 -10.63 21.98 -4.51
CA ARG A 32 -10.94 23.22 -5.26
C ARG A 32 -12.42 23.47 -5.45
N TYR A 33 -13.25 22.43 -5.40
CA TYR A 33 -14.72 22.52 -5.45
C TYR A 33 -15.36 22.45 -4.05
N GLY A 34 -14.57 22.62 -2.99
CA GLY A 34 -15.07 22.75 -1.62
C GLY A 34 -15.13 21.46 -0.82
N ALA A 35 -14.45 20.39 -1.26
CA ALA A 35 -14.29 19.19 -0.44
C ALA A 35 -13.44 19.48 0.82
N ALA A 36 -13.88 18.96 1.96
CA ALA A 36 -13.20 19.04 3.24
C ALA A 36 -12.18 17.90 3.35
N VAL A 37 -10.89 18.24 3.27
CA VAL A 37 -9.79 17.26 3.36
C VAL A 37 -9.09 17.39 4.71
N ALA A 38 -9.03 16.30 5.46
CA ALA A 38 -8.34 16.19 6.73
C ALA A 38 -7.22 15.15 6.67
N ALA A 39 -6.24 15.27 7.57
CA ALA A 39 -5.12 14.35 7.66
C ALA A 39 -4.82 13.91 9.10
N ILE A 40 -4.47 12.64 9.28
CA ILE A 40 -3.74 12.13 10.45
C ILE A 40 -2.42 11.59 9.93
N THR A 41 -1.30 12.19 10.30
CA THR A 41 0.01 11.85 9.71
C THR A 41 1.14 12.28 10.64
N SER A 42 2.40 12.15 10.20
CA SER A 42 3.58 12.59 10.97
C SER A 42 4.19 13.85 10.37
N GLU A 43 5.01 14.55 11.16
CA GLU A 43 5.73 15.75 10.72
C GLU A 43 6.64 15.46 9.51
N ALA A 44 7.26 14.27 9.49
CA ALA A 44 8.08 13.82 8.36
C ALA A 44 7.29 13.67 7.04
N MET A 45 5.98 13.39 7.11
CA MET A 45 5.11 13.20 5.94
C MET A 45 4.27 14.44 5.58
N LEU A 46 4.13 15.39 6.51
CA LEU A 46 3.47 16.67 6.32
C LEU A 46 4.36 17.80 6.86
N ALA A 47 5.49 18.02 6.17
CA ALA A 47 6.52 18.99 6.59
C ALA A 47 6.04 20.45 6.64
N SER A 48 4.92 20.76 5.99
CA SER A 48 4.29 22.07 6.02
C SER A 48 2.79 21.96 5.70
N ALA A 49 2.02 22.98 6.09
CA ALA A 49 0.58 23.03 5.83
C ALA A 49 0.22 22.99 4.33
N ASP A 50 1.15 23.37 3.45
CA ASP A 50 1.01 23.37 1.99
C ASP A 50 1.68 22.17 1.29
N ALA A 51 2.26 21.22 2.03
CA ALA A 51 3.05 20.12 1.48
C ALA A 51 2.28 19.30 0.42
N TRP A 52 0.97 19.11 0.61
CA TRP A 52 0.10 18.38 -0.32
C TRP A 52 -0.41 19.22 -1.51
N ALA A 53 0.02 20.48 -1.61
CA ALA A 53 -0.43 21.45 -2.61
C ALA A 53 -1.96 21.62 -2.64
N MET A 54 -2.62 21.42 -1.50
CA MET A 54 -4.05 21.63 -1.28
C MET A 54 -4.26 22.06 0.17
N PRO A 55 -5.30 22.88 0.47
CA PRO A 55 -5.62 23.22 1.84
C PRO A 55 -6.18 21.99 2.58
N LEU A 56 -5.71 21.78 3.81
CA LEU A 56 -6.31 20.85 4.75
C LEU A 56 -7.20 21.63 5.71
N VAL A 57 -8.44 21.17 5.92
CA VAL A 57 -9.36 21.80 6.87
C VAL A 57 -9.04 21.43 8.32
N ALA A 58 -8.35 20.30 8.51
CA ALA A 58 -7.88 19.81 9.79
C ALA A 58 -6.67 18.90 9.58
N SER A 59 -5.72 18.91 10.51
CA SER A 59 -4.64 17.94 10.55
C SER A 59 -4.27 17.61 11.98
N MET A 60 -4.11 16.33 12.29
CA MET A 60 -3.50 15.85 13.52
C MET A 60 -2.13 15.29 13.16
N VAL A 61 -1.07 15.90 13.68
CA VAL A 61 0.32 15.56 13.35
C VAL A 61 0.99 14.98 14.59
N GLY A 62 1.51 13.76 14.48
CA GLY A 62 2.24 13.08 15.54
C GLY A 62 2.94 11.83 15.05
N GLU A 63 3.71 11.22 15.94
CA GLU A 63 4.50 10.02 15.60
C GLU A 63 3.58 8.84 15.28
N ALA A 64 4.10 7.88 14.50
CA ALA A 64 3.28 6.75 14.01
C ALA A 64 2.61 5.98 15.15
N GLY A 65 3.32 5.81 16.28
CA GLY A 65 2.80 5.14 17.48
C GLY A 65 1.62 5.86 18.16
N GLU A 66 1.32 7.10 17.78
CA GLU A 66 0.21 7.89 18.33
C GLU A 66 -1.06 7.82 17.46
N TRP A 67 -0.99 7.30 16.23
CA TRP A 67 -2.11 7.35 15.30
C TRP A 67 -3.34 6.55 15.79
N SER A 68 -3.13 5.46 16.52
CA SER A 68 -4.23 4.70 17.14
C SER A 68 -4.99 5.55 18.17
N ARG A 69 -4.25 6.33 18.99
CA ARG A 69 -4.82 7.29 19.93
C ARG A 69 -5.52 8.43 19.22
N MET A 70 -4.93 9.01 18.18
CA MET A 70 -5.55 10.08 17.40
C MET A 70 -6.86 9.62 16.73
N LEU A 71 -6.89 8.40 16.19
CA LEU A 71 -8.13 7.82 15.66
C LEU A 71 -9.16 7.55 16.76
N ALA A 72 -8.75 7.14 17.96
CA ALA A 72 -9.65 7.02 19.10
C ALA A 72 -10.25 8.38 19.53
N ASP A 73 -9.45 9.44 19.50
CA ASP A 73 -9.90 10.81 19.76
C ASP A 73 -10.94 11.26 18.72
N VAL A 74 -10.70 10.98 17.43
CA VAL A 74 -11.67 11.22 16.34
C VAL A 74 -12.93 10.37 16.53
N ALA A 75 -12.79 9.10 16.91
CA ALA A 75 -13.93 8.22 17.19
C ALA A 75 -14.78 8.77 18.34
N ALA A 76 -14.16 9.29 19.41
CA ALA A 76 -14.86 9.95 20.51
C ALA A 76 -15.60 11.22 20.05
N ALA A 77 -15.00 12.02 19.16
CA ALA A 77 -15.65 13.19 18.60
C ALA A 77 -16.87 12.82 17.71
N VAL A 78 -16.73 11.80 16.86
CA VAL A 78 -17.84 11.27 16.04
C VAL A 78 -18.94 10.68 16.93
N ALA A 79 -18.58 9.93 17.97
CA ALA A 79 -19.50 9.35 18.94
C ALA A 79 -20.38 10.43 19.61
N ALA A 80 -19.76 11.53 20.05
CA ALA A 80 -20.45 12.65 20.67
C ALA A 80 -21.45 13.33 19.73
N VAL A 81 -21.10 13.50 18.45
CA VAL A 81 -22.00 14.08 17.44
C VAL A 81 -23.16 13.14 17.10
N LYS A 82 -22.92 11.82 17.09
CA LYS A 82 -23.90 10.80 16.72
C LYS A 82 -24.77 10.33 17.88
N GLY A 83 -24.41 10.67 19.11
CA GLY A 83 -25.11 10.21 20.32
C GLY A 83 -24.92 8.71 20.57
N VAL A 84 -23.78 8.14 20.17
CA VAL A 84 -23.44 6.71 20.36
C VAL A 84 -22.25 6.59 21.31
N ALA A 85 -21.99 5.38 21.82
CA ALA A 85 -20.79 5.10 22.60
C ALA A 85 -19.57 4.96 21.68
N ALA A 86 -18.44 5.58 22.06
CA ALA A 86 -17.17 5.38 21.37
C ALA A 86 -16.69 3.93 21.55
N PRO A 87 -15.99 3.34 20.55
CA PRO A 87 -15.60 1.94 20.59
C PRO A 87 -14.41 1.69 21.54
N VAL A 88 -13.63 2.73 21.80
CA VAL A 88 -12.46 2.74 22.67
C VAL A 88 -12.39 4.07 23.42
N SER A 89 -11.61 4.13 24.49
CA SER A 89 -11.36 5.37 25.23
C SER A 89 -10.58 6.36 24.36
N GLY A 90 -11.07 7.59 24.27
CA GLY A 90 -10.46 8.70 23.54
C GLY A 90 -11.03 10.04 24.02
N GLN A 91 -10.39 11.13 23.63
CA GLN A 91 -10.79 12.48 23.98
C GLN A 91 -11.24 13.24 22.73
N ALA A 92 -12.44 13.82 22.76
CA ALA A 92 -12.94 14.66 21.67
C ALA A 92 -12.25 16.06 21.72
N THR A 93 -10.95 16.11 21.42
CA THR A 93 -10.16 17.35 21.34
C THR A 93 -10.67 18.27 20.22
N GLU A 94 -10.19 19.51 20.18
CA GLU A 94 -10.58 20.46 19.14
C GLU A 94 -10.18 19.95 17.74
N GLU A 95 -8.98 19.41 17.60
CA GLU A 95 -8.46 18.85 16.35
C GLU A 95 -9.26 17.61 15.93
N ALA A 96 -9.57 16.72 16.88
CA ALA A 96 -10.38 15.53 16.62
C ALA A 96 -11.81 15.89 16.18
N ARG A 97 -12.41 16.93 16.78
CA ARG A 97 -13.70 17.49 16.34
C ARG A 97 -13.63 18.09 14.94
N ALA A 98 -12.54 18.78 14.61
CA ALA A 98 -12.34 19.34 13.26
C ALA A 98 -12.23 18.23 12.20
N VAL A 99 -11.51 17.14 12.50
CA VAL A 99 -11.46 15.94 11.63
C VAL A 99 -12.84 15.28 11.51
N ALA A 100 -13.55 15.08 12.62
CA ALA A 100 -14.91 14.53 12.62
C ALA A 100 -15.89 15.40 11.81
N GLN A 101 -15.74 16.73 11.88
CA GLN A 101 -16.54 17.67 11.10
C GLN A 101 -16.28 17.54 9.59
N ALA A 102 -15.02 17.35 9.18
CA ALA A 102 -14.68 17.08 7.77
C ALA A 102 -15.36 15.82 7.23
N LEU A 103 -15.57 14.82 8.09
CA LEU A 103 -16.32 13.58 7.79
C LEU A 103 -17.83 13.68 8.06
N SER A 104 -18.34 14.83 8.51
CA SER A 104 -19.77 15.02 8.78
C SER A 104 -20.51 15.68 7.63
N THR A 105 -19.79 16.40 6.75
CA THR A 105 -20.36 17.10 5.60
C THR A 105 -20.20 16.29 4.32
N GLY A 106 -21.22 16.30 3.47
CA GLY A 106 -21.16 15.71 2.14
C GLY A 106 -21.91 14.41 1.93
N GLU A 107 -22.27 14.17 0.68
CA GLU A 107 -22.87 12.92 0.23
C GLU A 107 -21.81 11.82 0.08
N HIS A 108 -20.63 12.18 -0.44
CA HIS A 108 -19.51 11.25 -0.60
C HIS A 108 -18.39 11.58 0.38
N LYS A 109 -18.05 10.61 1.22
CA LYS A 109 -17.01 10.70 2.23
C LYS A 109 -16.10 9.49 2.15
N ALA A 110 -14.79 9.69 2.30
CA ALA A 110 -13.82 8.62 2.27
C ALA A 110 -12.80 8.72 3.42
N ILE A 111 -12.40 7.56 3.94
CA ILE A 111 -11.25 7.42 4.84
C ILE A 111 -10.22 6.56 4.10
N LEU A 112 -9.07 7.15 3.81
CA LEU A 112 -8.03 6.59 2.94
C LEU A 112 -6.76 6.36 3.76
N LEU A 113 -6.46 5.09 4.04
CA LEU A 113 -5.23 4.70 4.71
C LEU A 113 -4.08 4.64 3.68
N GLY A 114 -3.01 5.37 3.95
CA GLY A 114 -1.81 5.39 3.12
C GLY A 114 -0.82 4.29 3.43
N ASN A 115 0.33 4.35 2.76
CA ASN A 115 1.37 3.32 2.86
C ASN A 115 1.93 3.21 4.28
N ALA A 116 2.17 4.33 4.96
CA ALA A 116 2.69 4.29 6.31
C ALA A 116 1.68 3.69 7.31
N ALA A 117 0.38 3.91 7.10
CA ALA A 117 -0.66 3.24 7.89
C ALA A 117 -0.74 1.74 7.59
N ALA A 118 -0.48 1.32 6.34
CA ALA A 118 -0.45 -0.09 5.95
C ALA A 118 0.78 -0.83 6.51
N HIS A 119 1.94 -0.16 6.56
CA HIS A 119 3.19 -0.67 7.14
C HIS A 119 3.24 -0.61 8.67
N HIS A 120 2.24 0.00 9.30
CA HIS A 120 2.20 0.13 10.75
C HIS A 120 2.06 -1.25 11.43
N PRO A 121 2.79 -1.56 12.52
CA PRO A 121 2.64 -2.84 13.25
C PRO A 121 1.21 -3.11 13.75
N GLN A 122 0.45 -2.04 13.97
CA GLN A 122 -0.97 -2.09 14.35
C GLN A 122 -1.92 -1.74 13.19
N ALA A 123 -1.53 -1.94 11.93
CA ALA A 123 -2.32 -1.59 10.74
C ALA A 123 -3.78 -2.08 10.82
N SER A 124 -3.99 -3.30 11.32
CA SER A 124 -5.32 -3.88 11.50
C SER A 124 -6.17 -3.13 12.52
N ALA A 125 -5.58 -2.61 13.60
CA ALA A 125 -6.28 -1.80 14.60
C ALA A 125 -6.60 -0.40 14.05
N LEU A 126 -5.68 0.21 13.29
CA LEU A 126 -5.93 1.46 12.59
C LEU A 126 -7.11 1.32 11.62
N LEU A 127 -7.13 0.24 10.83
CA LEU A 127 -8.22 -0.08 9.93
C LEU A 127 -9.55 -0.30 10.67
N ALA A 128 -9.53 -0.99 11.81
CA ALA A 128 -10.73 -1.24 12.62
C ALA A 128 -11.32 0.07 13.17
N LEU A 129 -10.47 0.98 13.68
CA LEU A 129 -10.90 2.31 14.13
C LEU A 129 -11.45 3.13 12.97
N CYS A 130 -10.77 3.15 11.82
CA CYS A 130 -11.24 3.81 10.62
C CYS A 130 -12.59 3.25 10.14
N GLN A 131 -12.80 1.93 10.21
CA GLN A 131 -14.09 1.31 9.86
C GLN A 131 -15.22 1.76 10.76
N TRP A 132 -14.99 1.79 12.07
CA TRP A 132 -16.00 2.29 12.99
C TRP A 132 -16.32 3.76 12.74
N ILE A 133 -15.30 4.61 12.54
CA ILE A 133 -15.49 6.02 12.17
C ILE A 133 -16.27 6.11 10.84
N GLY A 134 -15.92 5.29 9.85
CA GLY A 134 -16.58 5.23 8.56
C GLY A 134 -18.04 4.84 8.67
N GLU A 135 -18.37 3.82 9.45
CA GLU A 135 -19.74 3.37 9.71
C GLU A 135 -20.58 4.49 10.35
N GLN A 136 -20.06 5.16 11.38
CA GLN A 136 -20.79 6.22 12.07
C GLN A 136 -20.91 7.51 11.24
N SER A 137 -19.90 7.83 10.44
CA SER A 137 -19.89 9.02 9.57
C SER A 137 -20.57 8.81 8.22
N GLY A 138 -20.78 7.56 7.79
CA GLY A 138 -21.20 7.21 6.44
C GLY A 138 -20.10 7.37 5.39
N ALA A 139 -18.82 7.26 5.80
CA ALA A 139 -17.68 7.30 4.90
C ALA A 139 -17.27 5.90 4.44
N THR A 140 -16.88 5.76 3.17
CA THR A 140 -16.26 4.53 2.67
C THR A 140 -14.80 4.46 3.14
N VAL A 141 -14.33 3.27 3.52
CA VAL A 141 -12.99 3.08 4.09
C VAL A 141 -12.16 2.18 3.19
N GLY A 142 -10.90 2.55 2.95
CA GLY A 142 -9.98 1.73 2.18
C GLY A 142 -8.54 2.21 2.20
N TYR A 143 -7.67 1.44 1.55
CA TYR A 143 -6.27 1.80 1.38
C TYR A 143 -6.01 2.47 0.02
N LEU A 144 -5.02 3.35 -0.02
CA LEU A 144 -4.46 3.87 -1.26
C LEU A 144 -3.56 2.85 -1.99
N THR A 145 -3.27 1.71 -1.33
CA THR A 145 -2.41 0.60 -1.74
C THR A 145 -0.93 0.92 -1.82
N GLU A 146 -0.08 -0.03 -1.38
CA GLU A 146 1.35 0.21 -1.20
C GLU A 146 2.13 0.29 -2.52
N ALA A 147 1.82 -0.64 -3.43
CA ALA A 147 2.51 -0.83 -4.69
C ALA A 147 1.54 -1.14 -5.83
N ALA A 148 2.05 -1.04 -7.07
CA ALA A 148 1.28 -1.10 -8.32
C ALA A 148 0.36 -2.32 -8.49
N ASN A 149 0.67 -3.46 -7.84
CA ASN A 149 -0.09 -4.70 -7.97
C ASN A 149 -0.49 -5.33 -6.63
N THR A 150 -0.61 -4.52 -5.57
CA THR A 150 -0.99 -5.00 -4.23
C THR A 150 -2.34 -5.73 -4.27
N VAL A 151 -3.33 -5.13 -4.94
CA VAL A 151 -4.66 -5.73 -5.11
C VAL A 151 -4.57 -7.02 -5.92
N GLY A 152 -3.76 -7.05 -6.97
CA GLY A 152 -3.56 -8.26 -7.78
C GLY A 152 -3.03 -9.43 -6.95
N ALA A 153 -2.04 -9.18 -6.09
CA ALA A 153 -1.52 -10.19 -5.17
C ALA A 153 -2.59 -10.71 -4.18
N GLN A 154 -3.41 -9.81 -3.62
CA GLN A 154 -4.51 -10.18 -2.73
C GLN A 154 -5.59 -11.00 -3.45
N VAL A 155 -5.96 -10.62 -4.67
CA VAL A 155 -7.00 -11.25 -5.49
C VAL A 155 -6.66 -12.69 -5.87
N VAL A 156 -5.37 -13.00 -6.02
CA VAL A 156 -4.87 -14.36 -6.28
C VAL A 156 -4.44 -15.10 -4.99
N ASN A 157 -4.75 -14.53 -3.82
CA ASN A 157 -4.41 -15.07 -2.52
C ASN A 157 -2.90 -15.33 -2.32
N ALA A 158 -2.05 -14.45 -2.85
CA ALA A 158 -0.60 -14.43 -2.58
C ALA A 158 -0.31 -13.83 -1.19
N LEU A 159 -0.88 -14.45 -0.17
CA LEU A 159 -0.82 -14.07 1.24
C LEU A 159 -0.38 -15.29 2.06
N PRO A 160 0.18 -15.11 3.26
CA PRO A 160 0.43 -16.22 4.17
C PRO A 160 -0.88 -16.99 4.45
N GLY A 161 -0.90 -18.28 4.09
CA GLY A 161 -2.02 -19.18 4.41
C GLY A 161 -2.03 -19.61 5.87
N GLU A 162 -2.86 -20.58 6.21
CA GLU A 162 -2.90 -21.16 7.56
C GLU A 162 -1.52 -21.74 7.95
N GLY A 163 -0.98 -21.28 9.08
CA GLY A 163 0.38 -21.62 9.52
C GLY A 163 1.51 -21.03 8.67
N GLY A 164 1.19 -20.27 7.62
CA GLY A 164 2.14 -19.55 6.79
C GLY A 164 2.81 -18.41 7.54
N GLN A 165 4.09 -18.20 7.28
CA GLN A 165 4.86 -17.11 7.88
C GLN A 165 4.67 -15.81 7.10
N ASN A 166 4.58 -14.69 7.81
CA ASN A 166 4.63 -13.37 7.20
C ASN A 166 6.08 -12.98 6.84
N ALA A 167 6.24 -11.92 6.04
CA ALA A 167 7.55 -11.48 5.58
C ALA A 167 8.55 -11.21 6.72
N GLY A 168 8.10 -10.63 7.84
CA GLY A 168 8.96 -10.39 9.01
C GLY A 168 9.47 -11.68 9.64
N GLN A 169 8.60 -12.67 9.81
CA GLN A 169 8.95 -14.01 10.32
C GLN A 169 9.91 -14.75 9.37
N MET A 170 9.66 -14.69 8.07
CA MET A 170 10.53 -15.30 7.06
C MET A 170 11.93 -14.69 7.10
N LEU A 171 12.03 -13.35 7.13
CA LEU A 171 13.31 -12.63 7.18
C LEU A 171 14.07 -12.83 8.50
N ALA A 172 13.36 -13.12 9.60
CA ALA A 172 13.95 -13.44 10.89
C ALA A 172 14.46 -14.91 11.01
N GLY A 173 14.51 -15.66 9.90
CA GLY A 173 15.01 -17.03 9.87
C GLY A 173 13.94 -18.09 10.10
N GLY A 174 12.66 -17.75 9.92
CA GLY A 174 11.58 -18.72 10.00
C GLY A 174 11.54 -19.69 8.80
N VAL A 175 12.25 -19.40 7.71
CA VAL A 175 12.34 -20.27 6.52
C VAL A 175 13.78 -20.68 6.21
N LYS A 176 13.93 -21.88 5.65
CA LYS A 176 15.24 -22.38 5.17
C LYS A 176 15.62 -21.82 3.80
N ALA A 177 14.64 -21.55 2.94
CA ALA A 177 14.86 -21.04 1.61
C ALA A 177 13.95 -19.83 1.34
N LEU A 178 14.51 -18.79 0.72
CA LEU A 178 13.80 -17.55 0.40
C LEU A 178 13.88 -17.26 -1.10
N LEU A 179 12.73 -17.06 -1.73
CA LEU A 179 12.61 -16.59 -3.11
C LEU A 179 12.22 -15.11 -3.12
N LEU A 180 13.12 -14.26 -3.63
CA LEU A 180 12.95 -12.82 -3.70
C LEU A 180 12.65 -12.41 -5.14
N LEU A 181 11.37 -12.22 -5.47
CA LEU A 181 10.95 -11.71 -6.78
C LEU A 181 10.81 -10.18 -6.72
N HIS A 182 11.67 -9.47 -7.42
CA HIS A 182 11.71 -7.99 -7.48
C HIS A 182 11.85 -7.29 -6.11
N CYS A 183 12.16 -8.04 -5.05
CA CYS A 183 12.32 -7.54 -3.69
C CYS A 183 13.81 -7.40 -3.35
N GLU A 184 14.17 -6.26 -2.77
CA GLU A 184 15.50 -5.91 -2.30
C GLU A 184 15.47 -5.69 -0.77
N PRO A 185 15.66 -6.76 0.04
CA PRO A 185 15.64 -6.65 1.49
C PRO A 185 16.64 -5.61 2.04
N GLY A 186 16.20 -4.83 3.02
CA GLY A 186 16.93 -3.67 3.54
C GLY A 186 16.62 -2.36 2.81
N LEU A 187 16.09 -2.42 1.57
CA LEU A 187 15.51 -1.28 0.87
C LEU A 187 13.98 -1.34 0.92
N ASP A 188 13.41 -2.51 0.59
CA ASP A 188 11.96 -2.74 0.61
C ASP A 188 11.46 -3.21 1.98
N THR A 189 12.38 -3.56 2.88
CA THR A 189 12.10 -4.09 4.22
C THR A 189 13.05 -3.45 5.24
N PRO A 190 12.68 -3.37 6.53
CA PRO A 190 13.56 -2.79 7.54
C PRO A 190 14.79 -3.66 7.85
N VAL A 191 14.76 -4.95 7.46
CA VAL A 191 15.80 -5.93 7.77
C VAL A 191 16.14 -6.78 6.55
N LYS A 192 17.39 -7.25 6.49
CA LYS A 192 17.84 -8.28 5.55
C LYS A 192 17.53 -9.68 6.10
N PRO A 193 17.41 -10.70 5.24
CA PRO A 193 17.17 -12.07 5.70
C PRO A 193 18.33 -12.57 6.58
N GLN A 194 17.97 -13.34 7.62
CA GLN A 194 18.89 -14.01 8.52
C GLN A 194 18.52 -15.50 8.60
N GLY A 195 19.49 -16.37 8.85
CA GLY A 195 19.24 -17.79 9.14
C GLY A 195 18.62 -18.60 7.99
N CYS A 196 18.69 -18.11 6.74
CA CYS A 196 18.28 -18.88 5.56
C CYS A 196 19.46 -19.70 5.05
N ASP A 197 19.21 -20.97 4.70
CA ASP A 197 20.19 -21.87 4.06
C ASP A 197 20.35 -21.55 2.55
N MET A 198 19.31 -20.96 1.94
CA MET A 198 19.31 -20.58 0.52
C MET A 198 18.51 -19.31 0.27
N VAL A 199 19.10 -18.36 -0.45
CA VAL A 199 18.43 -17.15 -0.94
C VAL A 199 18.56 -17.06 -2.46
N VAL A 200 17.42 -17.06 -3.15
CA VAL A 200 17.32 -16.95 -4.61
C VAL A 200 16.69 -15.61 -4.97
N THR A 201 17.42 -14.75 -5.67
CA THR A 201 16.90 -13.45 -6.14
C THR A 201 16.54 -13.50 -7.62
N LEU A 202 15.29 -13.16 -7.94
CA LEU A 202 14.79 -12.93 -9.29
C LEU A 202 14.67 -11.42 -9.51
N SER A 203 15.61 -10.83 -10.25
CA SER A 203 15.64 -9.36 -10.48
C SER A 203 16.09 -8.99 -11.90
N PRO A 204 15.58 -7.88 -12.48
CA PRO A 204 16.13 -7.29 -13.70
C PRO A 204 17.44 -6.54 -13.47
N PHE A 205 17.84 -6.35 -12.21
CA PHE A 205 19.02 -5.57 -11.84
C PHE A 205 20.02 -6.40 -11.04
N LYS A 206 21.27 -5.92 -10.99
CA LYS A 206 22.26 -6.36 -10.02
C LYS A 206 21.82 -5.90 -8.63
N ALA A 207 21.11 -6.78 -7.92
CA ALA A 207 20.56 -6.56 -6.59
C ALA A 207 20.85 -7.76 -5.68
N ASN A 208 20.83 -7.56 -4.37
CA ASN A 208 20.98 -8.62 -3.36
C ASN A 208 22.26 -9.46 -3.47
N LEU A 209 23.34 -8.92 -4.05
CA LEU A 209 24.60 -9.66 -4.28
C LEU A 209 25.27 -10.13 -2.98
N ASP A 210 25.01 -9.42 -1.89
CA ASP A 210 25.58 -9.67 -0.57
C ASP A 210 24.80 -10.71 0.24
N ILE A 211 23.60 -11.09 -0.20
CA ILE A 211 22.72 -12.03 0.52
C ILE A 211 22.27 -13.24 -0.31
N SER A 212 22.46 -13.24 -1.63
CA SER A 212 21.92 -14.28 -2.52
C SER A 212 22.95 -15.36 -2.84
N ASP A 213 22.53 -16.62 -2.76
CA ASP A 213 23.28 -17.76 -3.27
C ASP A 213 23.08 -17.94 -4.77
N VAL A 214 21.90 -17.57 -5.28
CA VAL A 214 21.53 -17.68 -6.69
C VAL A 214 20.88 -16.39 -7.17
N LEU A 215 21.33 -15.91 -8.34
CA LEU A 215 20.73 -14.79 -9.05
C LEU A 215 20.12 -15.29 -10.35
N LEU A 216 18.82 -15.12 -10.51
CA LEU A 216 18.06 -15.47 -11.70
C LEU A 216 17.63 -14.18 -12.41
N PRO A 217 18.25 -13.82 -13.56
CA PRO A 217 17.92 -12.58 -14.25
C PRO A 217 16.54 -12.67 -14.89
N VAL A 218 15.62 -11.79 -14.48
CA VAL A 218 14.25 -11.73 -15.03
C VAL A 218 13.97 -10.41 -15.72
N ALA A 219 13.08 -10.42 -16.71
CA ALA A 219 12.71 -9.24 -17.48
C ALA A 219 11.86 -8.25 -16.64
N PRO A 220 12.09 -6.92 -16.74
CA PRO A 220 11.18 -5.92 -16.17
C PRO A 220 9.85 -5.87 -16.96
N PHE A 221 8.84 -5.20 -16.41
CA PHE A 221 7.49 -5.14 -17.02
C PHE A 221 7.47 -4.59 -18.46
N THR A 222 8.45 -3.79 -18.85
CA THR A 222 8.57 -3.25 -20.22
C THR A 222 9.02 -4.28 -21.26
N GLU A 223 9.55 -5.43 -20.81
CA GLU A 223 10.17 -6.48 -21.62
C GLU A 223 9.41 -7.82 -21.55
N THR A 224 8.34 -7.88 -20.76
CA THR A 224 7.46 -9.06 -20.64
C THR A 224 6.01 -8.66 -20.81
N SER A 225 5.16 -9.63 -21.12
CA SER A 225 3.72 -9.49 -20.91
C SER A 225 3.35 -9.79 -19.46
N GLY A 226 2.23 -9.25 -19.01
CA GLY A 226 1.68 -9.46 -17.68
C GLY A 226 0.41 -8.67 -17.47
N THR A 227 -0.11 -8.73 -16.24
CA THR A 227 -1.32 -8.03 -15.85
C THR A 227 -1.14 -7.45 -14.45
N PHE A 228 -1.55 -6.20 -14.27
CA PHE A 228 -1.68 -5.57 -12.97
C PHE A 228 -3.14 -5.32 -12.62
N VAL A 229 -3.45 -5.35 -11.32
CA VAL A 229 -4.72 -4.88 -10.78
C VAL A 229 -4.43 -3.67 -9.91
N ASN A 230 -4.97 -2.52 -10.29
CA ASN A 230 -4.72 -1.27 -9.59
C ASN A 230 -5.57 -1.14 -8.30
N ALA A 231 -5.41 -0.03 -7.59
CA ALA A 231 -6.08 0.23 -6.31
C ALA A 231 -7.63 0.26 -6.38
N GLU A 232 -8.23 0.54 -7.54
CA GLU A 232 -9.69 0.52 -7.73
C GLU A 232 -10.20 -0.86 -8.22
N GLY A 233 -9.33 -1.86 -8.33
CA GLY A 233 -9.69 -3.19 -8.82
C GLY A 233 -9.73 -3.31 -10.35
N ARG A 234 -9.24 -2.30 -11.09
CA ARG A 234 -9.16 -2.35 -12.56
C ARG A 234 -8.03 -3.27 -12.99
N VAL A 235 -8.36 -4.22 -13.85
CA VAL A 235 -7.42 -5.17 -14.46
C VAL A 235 -6.80 -4.51 -15.69
N GLN A 236 -5.46 -4.53 -15.77
CA GLN A 236 -4.69 -3.84 -16.79
C GLN A 236 -3.60 -4.77 -17.32
N SER A 237 -3.86 -5.42 -18.45
CA SER A 237 -2.88 -6.24 -19.15
C SER A 237 -1.96 -5.39 -20.02
N PHE A 238 -0.71 -5.83 -20.15
CA PHE A 238 0.31 -5.19 -20.97
C PHE A 238 1.12 -6.24 -21.74
N HIS A 239 1.73 -5.77 -22.82
CA HIS A 239 2.63 -6.56 -23.65
C HIS A 239 4.04 -5.99 -23.58
N ALA A 240 5.03 -6.83 -23.88
CA ALA A 240 6.41 -6.39 -24.00
C ALA A 240 6.53 -5.30 -25.08
N VAL A 241 7.13 -4.17 -24.71
CA VAL A 241 7.36 -3.04 -25.62
C VAL A 241 8.71 -3.20 -26.33
N VAL A 242 9.68 -3.84 -25.67
CA VAL A 242 11.00 -4.14 -26.22
C VAL A 242 11.37 -5.60 -25.93
N ARG A 243 12.38 -6.12 -26.63
CA ARG A 243 12.87 -7.49 -26.39
C ARG A 243 13.61 -7.57 -25.05
N PRO A 244 13.51 -8.69 -24.32
CA PRO A 244 14.28 -8.92 -23.11
C PRO A 244 15.78 -8.68 -23.31
N LEU A 245 16.42 -8.06 -22.33
CA LEU A 245 17.87 -7.81 -22.36
C LEU A 245 18.64 -9.12 -22.14
N GLY A 246 19.54 -9.45 -23.06
CA GLY A 246 20.46 -10.58 -22.95
C GLY A 246 19.72 -11.91 -22.76
N GLU A 247 20.08 -12.63 -21.69
CA GLU A 247 19.48 -13.93 -21.37
C GLU A 247 18.34 -13.85 -20.34
N THR A 248 17.84 -12.64 -20.03
CA THR A 248 16.70 -12.49 -19.13
C THR A 248 15.48 -13.27 -19.66
N ARG A 249 14.64 -13.71 -18.72
CA ARG A 249 13.39 -14.42 -19.02
C ARG A 249 12.24 -13.78 -18.24
N PRO A 250 11.00 -13.83 -18.74
CA PRO A 250 9.83 -13.49 -17.94
C PRO A 250 9.83 -14.24 -16.61
N ALA A 251 9.58 -13.54 -15.49
CA ALA A 251 9.62 -14.15 -14.16
C ALA A 251 8.66 -15.35 -14.03
N TRP A 252 7.47 -15.25 -14.62
CA TRP A 252 6.50 -16.35 -14.62
C TRP A 252 7.03 -17.62 -15.30
N LYS A 253 7.84 -17.50 -16.37
CA LYS A 253 8.46 -18.67 -17.03
C LYS A 253 9.52 -19.30 -16.14
N VAL A 254 10.31 -18.47 -15.45
CA VAL A 254 11.32 -18.95 -14.50
C VAL A 254 10.65 -19.69 -13.34
N LEU A 255 9.59 -19.12 -12.76
CA LEU A 255 8.82 -19.75 -11.68
C LEU A 255 8.15 -21.04 -12.13
N ARG A 256 7.56 -21.07 -13.34
CA ARG A 256 7.00 -22.29 -13.92
C ARG A 256 8.07 -23.39 -14.02
N VAL A 257 9.21 -23.12 -14.66
CA VAL A 257 10.28 -24.13 -14.76
C VAL A 257 10.79 -24.57 -13.39
N LEU A 258 10.92 -23.64 -12.44
CA LEU A 258 11.33 -23.98 -11.08
C LEU A 258 10.30 -24.90 -10.39
N GLY A 259 9.01 -24.64 -10.56
CA GLY A 259 7.95 -25.52 -10.09
C GLY A 259 8.07 -26.93 -10.66
N ASP A 260 8.31 -27.07 -11.98
CA ASP A 260 8.52 -28.37 -12.63
C ASP A 260 9.72 -29.11 -12.02
N LEU A 261 10.84 -28.41 -11.82
CA LEU A 261 12.07 -28.99 -11.24
C LEU A 261 11.89 -29.42 -9.77
N LEU A 262 11.00 -28.74 -9.04
CA LEU A 262 10.62 -29.09 -7.67
C LEU A 262 9.53 -30.17 -7.61
N GLY A 263 9.04 -30.66 -8.75
CA GLY A 263 7.97 -31.65 -8.83
C GLY A 263 6.59 -31.11 -8.45
N ILE A 264 6.38 -29.80 -8.53
CA ILE A 264 5.07 -29.17 -8.30
C ILE A 264 4.18 -29.45 -9.52
N VAL A 265 3.03 -30.08 -9.28
CA VAL A 265 2.03 -30.29 -10.33
C VAL A 265 1.35 -28.97 -10.63
N GLN A 266 1.50 -28.50 -11.87
CA GLN A 266 0.97 -27.22 -12.31
C GLN A 266 0.59 -27.28 -13.80
N PRO A 267 -0.34 -26.42 -14.25
CA PRO A 267 -0.68 -26.34 -15.67
C PRO A 267 0.50 -25.89 -16.54
N ALA A 268 0.53 -26.40 -17.77
CA ALA A 268 1.49 -25.95 -18.77
C ALA A 268 0.98 -24.66 -19.42
N TYR A 269 1.43 -23.52 -18.89
CA TYR A 269 1.13 -22.21 -19.49
C TYR A 269 2.08 -21.90 -20.65
N ASP A 270 1.52 -21.60 -21.81
CA ASP A 270 2.27 -21.15 -22.99
C ASP A 270 2.46 -19.63 -23.02
N ASN A 271 1.55 -18.89 -22.39
CA ASN A 271 1.54 -17.43 -22.35
C ASN A 271 0.95 -16.87 -21.05
N SER A 272 1.14 -15.56 -20.81
CA SER A 272 0.63 -14.91 -19.59
C SER A 272 -0.89 -14.73 -19.55
N GLN A 273 -1.58 -14.85 -20.69
CA GLN A 273 -3.04 -14.73 -20.76
C GLN A 273 -3.71 -15.97 -20.15
N GLU A 274 -3.17 -17.16 -20.36
CA GLU A 274 -3.66 -18.38 -19.73
C GLU A 274 -3.55 -18.32 -18.20
N ILE A 275 -2.44 -17.77 -17.69
CA ILE A 275 -2.26 -17.53 -16.25
C ILE A 275 -3.32 -16.55 -15.73
N LEU A 276 -3.61 -15.48 -16.49
CA LEU A 276 -4.65 -14.53 -16.12
C LEU A 276 -6.04 -15.19 -16.07
N VAL A 277 -6.36 -15.99 -17.08
CA VAL A 277 -7.64 -16.72 -17.18
C VAL A 277 -7.81 -17.63 -15.98
N GLU A 278 -6.79 -18.38 -15.60
CA GLU A 278 -6.84 -19.23 -14.42
C GLU A 278 -6.94 -18.41 -13.13
N ALA A 279 -6.13 -17.37 -12.98
CA ALA A 279 -6.08 -16.55 -11.77
C ALA A 279 -7.39 -15.80 -11.50
N LEU A 280 -8.08 -15.35 -12.55
CA LEU A 280 -9.30 -14.56 -12.42
C LEU A 280 -10.59 -15.30 -12.78
N GLY A 281 -10.48 -16.49 -13.37
CA GLY A 281 -11.63 -17.30 -13.81
C GLY A 281 -12.29 -16.80 -15.11
N GLY A 282 -11.58 -16.05 -15.96
CA GLY A 282 -12.14 -15.50 -17.21
C GLY A 282 -11.12 -14.77 -18.09
N ASP A 283 -11.41 -14.65 -19.38
CA ASP A 283 -10.52 -14.11 -20.43
C ASP A 283 -10.59 -12.59 -20.62
N ALA A 284 -11.68 -11.95 -20.22
CA ALA A 284 -11.94 -10.53 -20.41
C ALA A 284 -12.38 -9.81 -19.12
N VAL A 285 -11.78 -10.17 -17.98
CA VAL A 285 -12.07 -9.49 -16.70
C VAL A 285 -11.46 -8.09 -16.74
N ALA A 286 -12.30 -7.06 -16.91
CA ALA A 286 -11.86 -5.66 -16.92
C ALA A 286 -11.74 -5.05 -15.51
N GLU A 287 -12.58 -5.51 -14.59
CA GLU A 287 -12.63 -5.07 -13.20
C GLU A 287 -12.87 -6.29 -12.31
N ILE A 288 -12.19 -6.33 -11.16
CA ILE A 288 -12.42 -7.38 -10.16
C ILE A 288 -13.80 -7.18 -9.55
N ALA A 289 -14.54 -8.28 -9.44
CA ALA A 289 -15.87 -8.28 -8.83
C ALA A 289 -15.82 -7.72 -7.40
N SER A 290 -16.80 -6.88 -7.05
CA SER A 290 -16.80 -6.13 -5.79
C SER A 290 -16.90 -7.02 -4.55
N ASP A 291 -17.45 -8.23 -4.67
CA ASP A 291 -17.48 -9.24 -3.62
C ASP A 291 -16.10 -9.85 -3.32
N ARG A 292 -15.16 -9.75 -4.26
CA ARG A 292 -13.74 -10.11 -4.09
C ARG A 292 -12.88 -8.96 -3.57
N LEU A 293 -13.43 -7.75 -3.46
CA LEU A 293 -12.74 -6.56 -2.97
C LEU A 293 -13.35 -6.14 -1.63
N SER A 294 -12.63 -6.38 -0.54
CA SER A 294 -13.12 -6.02 0.79
C SER A 294 -12.02 -5.39 1.63
N ASN A 295 -12.32 -4.20 2.14
CA ASN A 295 -11.50 -3.54 3.16
C ASN A 295 -12.01 -3.84 4.58
N ARG A 296 -12.98 -4.76 4.76
CA ARG A 296 -13.55 -5.10 6.09
C ARG A 296 -12.52 -5.81 6.96
N THR A 297 -12.58 -5.57 8.26
CA THR A 297 -11.70 -6.23 9.24
C THR A 297 -12.51 -6.72 10.42
N ALA A 298 -12.09 -7.83 11.00
CA ALA A 298 -12.58 -8.34 12.28
C ALA A 298 -11.56 -8.10 13.40
N ALA A 299 -10.48 -7.37 13.12
CA ALA A 299 -9.46 -7.04 14.12
C ALA A 299 -10.07 -6.21 15.25
N ALA A 300 -9.53 -6.39 16.46
CA ALA A 300 -9.94 -5.61 17.62
C ALA A 300 -9.58 -4.13 17.42
N MET A 301 -10.50 -3.25 17.81
CA MET A 301 -10.20 -1.83 17.99
C MET A 301 -9.42 -1.69 19.30
N SER A 302 -8.18 -1.22 19.21
CA SER A 302 -7.31 -1.05 20.37
C SER A 302 -6.45 0.19 20.22
N VAL A 303 -6.17 0.83 21.34
CA VAL A 303 -5.20 1.92 21.44
C VAL A 303 -3.97 1.36 22.14
N VAL A 304 -2.92 1.10 21.37
CA VAL A 304 -1.63 0.70 21.91
C VAL A 304 -0.62 1.78 21.56
N GLN A 305 -0.10 2.45 22.59
CA GLN A 305 0.90 3.48 22.43
C GLN A 305 2.27 2.86 22.63
N GLU A 306 2.93 2.56 21.52
CA GLU A 306 4.29 2.01 21.49
C GLU A 306 5.17 2.87 20.59
N ALA A 307 6.47 2.86 20.85
CA ALA A 307 7.43 3.51 19.96
C ALA A 307 7.45 2.74 18.63
N VAL A 308 6.75 3.30 17.63
CA VAL A 308 6.70 2.74 16.28
C VAL A 308 7.53 3.63 15.36
N SER A 309 8.46 3.01 14.64
CA SER A 309 9.12 3.64 13.50
C SER A 309 8.46 3.15 12.22
N VAL A 310 7.80 4.06 11.49
CA VAL A 310 7.40 3.83 10.10
C VAL A 310 8.27 4.72 9.24
N ARG A 311 9.05 4.13 8.34
CA ARG A 311 9.95 4.87 7.45
C ARG A 311 9.15 5.43 6.27
N PRO A 312 9.06 6.75 6.09
CA PRO A 312 8.55 7.31 4.84
C PRO A 312 9.49 6.91 3.70
N VAL A 313 8.96 6.30 2.65
CA VAL A 313 9.77 5.93 1.48
C VAL A 313 9.67 7.04 0.46
N GLY A 314 10.82 7.56 0.00
CA GLY A 314 10.84 8.57 -1.06
C GLY A 314 10.23 8.03 -2.36
N ILE A 315 9.54 8.88 -3.12
CA ILE A 315 8.88 8.51 -4.40
C ILE A 315 9.82 7.82 -5.40
N TYR A 316 11.12 8.13 -5.37
CA TYR A 316 12.14 7.50 -6.23
C TYR A 316 12.97 6.43 -5.51
N GLN A 317 12.48 5.93 -4.39
CA GLN A 317 13.07 4.82 -3.61
C GLN A 317 12.11 3.62 -3.50
N LEU A 318 10.97 3.64 -4.19
CA LEU A 318 9.89 2.66 -4.04
C LEU A 318 10.20 1.28 -4.62
N ASP A 319 10.97 1.21 -5.71
CA ASP A 319 11.29 -0.05 -6.37
C ASP A 319 12.67 -0.01 -7.05
N GLY A 320 13.10 -1.17 -7.55
CA GLY A 320 14.39 -1.31 -8.20
C GLY A 320 14.57 -0.46 -9.47
N ILE A 321 13.50 -0.08 -10.16
CA ILE A 321 13.52 0.72 -11.40
C ILE A 321 13.82 2.18 -11.03
N VAL A 322 13.01 2.78 -10.15
CA VAL A 322 13.16 4.19 -9.81
C VAL A 322 14.45 4.47 -9.04
N ARG A 323 14.89 3.51 -8.20
CA ARG A 323 16.18 3.58 -7.49
C ARG A 323 17.38 3.68 -8.42
N ARG A 324 17.27 3.07 -9.61
CA ARG A 324 18.36 2.99 -10.59
C ARG A 324 18.22 3.95 -11.76
N ALA A 325 17.28 4.89 -11.70
CA ALA A 325 17.09 5.92 -12.72
C ALA A 325 17.89 7.20 -12.38
N PRO A 326 19.04 7.49 -13.02
CA PRO A 326 19.89 8.62 -12.61
C PRO A 326 19.20 9.98 -12.74
N SER A 327 18.32 10.13 -13.73
CA SER A 327 17.52 11.34 -13.92
C SER A 327 16.57 11.62 -12.76
N LEU A 328 15.96 10.58 -12.17
CA LEU A 328 15.09 10.69 -11.00
C LEU A 328 15.92 10.97 -9.74
N GLN A 329 17.06 10.28 -9.59
CA GLN A 329 17.95 10.46 -8.44
C GLN A 329 18.59 11.87 -8.40
N ALA A 330 18.79 12.50 -9.55
CA ALA A 330 19.31 13.88 -9.64
C ALA A 330 18.31 14.96 -9.16
N THR A 331 17.02 14.62 -9.04
CA THR A 331 16.00 15.56 -8.55
C THR A 331 16.15 15.85 -7.06
N THR A 332 15.44 16.86 -6.54
CA THR A 332 15.38 17.12 -5.10
C THR A 332 14.78 15.95 -4.32
N ASP A 333 13.71 15.35 -4.84
CA ASP A 333 13.05 14.20 -4.20
C ASP A 333 13.97 12.96 -4.18
N GLY A 334 14.75 12.75 -5.24
CA GLY A 334 15.74 11.67 -5.31
C GLY A 334 16.84 11.83 -4.26
N ARG A 335 17.41 13.03 -4.16
CA ARG A 335 18.46 13.36 -3.18
C ARG A 335 17.97 13.27 -1.72
N GLN A 336 16.76 13.72 -1.44
CA GLN A 336 16.17 13.63 -0.10
C GLN A 336 15.86 12.17 0.26
N GLY A 337 15.30 11.39 -0.66
CA GLY A 337 14.99 9.98 -0.42
C GLY A 337 16.22 9.11 -0.17
N ALA A 338 17.36 9.43 -0.78
CA ALA A 338 18.62 8.71 -0.54
C ALA A 338 19.28 9.03 0.81
N ALA A 339 18.89 10.14 1.46
CA ALA A 339 19.43 10.58 2.74
C ALA A 339 18.58 10.13 3.95
N ALA A 340 17.35 9.65 3.70
CA ALA A 340 16.41 9.10 4.67
C ALA A 340 16.48 7.57 4.74
#